data_AF-A0A532UV99-F1
#
_entry.id   AF-A0A532UV99-F1
#
_cell.length_a   1.000
_cell.length_b   1.000
_cell.length_c   1.000
_cell.angle_alpha   90.00
_cell.angle_beta   90.00
_cell.angle_gamma   90.00
#
_symmetry.space_group_name_H-M   'P 1'
#
loop_
_entity.id
_entity.type
_entity.pdbx_description
1 polymer ?
#
loop_
_entity_poly.entity_id
_entity_poly.type
_entity_poly.pdbx_seq_one_letter_code
_entity_poly.pdbx_strand_id
1 'polypeptide(L)'
;MHALTNHRDHSFLTNGPVERPDNWLSIVNQRRPEDELEVIRNCVKRGSPLGNDLWARKTAKRLGLQSTLNPRGRPPKKAEK
;
A
#
# COMPACT_ATOMS: atom_id res chain seq x y z
N MET A 1 -2.48 28.57 10.99
CA MET A 1 -2.83 27.19 10.58
C MET A 1 -3.20 27.16 9.09
N HIS A 2 -2.28 27.57 8.19
CA HIS A 2 -2.53 27.64 6.74
C HIS A 2 -1.49 26.86 5.92
N ALA A 3 -0.52 26.22 6.58
CA ALA A 3 0.66 25.69 5.90
C ALA A 3 0.35 24.52 4.96
N LEU A 4 -0.68 23.71 5.18
CA LEU A 4 -0.84 22.44 4.44
C LEU A 4 -1.78 22.53 3.23
N THR A 5 -2.37 23.70 2.97
CA THR A 5 -3.46 23.84 2.00
C THR A 5 -2.96 24.04 0.57
N ASN A 6 -1.70 24.41 0.37
CA ASN A 6 -1.15 24.65 -0.96
C ASN A 6 0.36 24.36 -1.02
N HIS A 7 0.81 23.64 -2.05
CA HIS A 7 2.24 23.34 -2.24
C HIS A 7 3.11 24.59 -2.49
N ARG A 8 2.46 25.74 -2.72
CA ARG A 8 3.09 27.01 -3.09
C ARG A 8 3.71 27.77 -1.91
N ASP A 9 3.43 27.41 -0.66
CA ASP A 9 3.89 28.16 0.53
C ASP A 9 4.75 27.34 1.51
N HIS A 10 5.41 26.28 1.04
CA HIS A 10 6.39 25.54 1.85
C HIS A 10 7.81 25.89 1.44
N SER A 11 8.33 27.00 1.98
CA SER A 11 9.70 27.50 1.68
C SER A 11 10.83 26.49 1.95
N PHE A 12 10.55 25.44 2.74
CA PHE A 12 11.50 24.37 3.08
C PHE A 12 11.28 23.05 2.31
N LEU A 13 10.24 22.95 1.47
CA LEU A 13 10.00 21.75 0.67
C LEU A 13 10.36 22.03 -0.78
N THR A 14 11.20 21.16 -1.36
CA THR A 14 11.37 21.15 -2.82
C THR A 14 10.10 20.67 -3.50
N ASN A 15 9.90 21.11 -4.75
CA ASN A 15 8.85 20.57 -5.58
C ASN A 15 9.05 19.06 -5.78
N GLY A 16 7.94 18.32 -5.74
CA GLY A 16 7.92 16.89 -6.02
C GLY A 16 8.13 16.60 -7.51
N PRO A 17 8.42 15.35 -7.88
CA PRO A 17 8.65 14.94 -9.27
C PRO A 17 7.39 15.04 -10.16
N VAL A 18 6.21 15.20 -9.55
CA VAL A 18 4.92 15.35 -10.23
C VAL A 18 4.17 16.49 -9.55
N GLU A 19 3.46 17.29 -10.35
CA GLU A 19 2.60 18.36 -9.85
C GLU A 19 1.47 17.79 -8.98
N ARG A 20 1.22 18.43 -7.83
CA ARG A 20 0.14 18.04 -6.94
C ARG A 20 -1.14 18.77 -7.35
N PRO A 21 -2.30 18.08 -7.44
CA PRO A 21 -3.55 18.75 -7.72
C PRO A 21 -3.93 19.73 -6.60
N ASP A 22 -4.68 20.78 -6.91
CA ASP A 22 -5.05 21.83 -5.95
C ASP A 22 -5.81 21.30 -4.72
N ASN A 23 -6.58 20.21 -4.89
CA ASN A 23 -7.32 19.56 -3.81
C ASN A 23 -6.53 18.42 -3.12
N TRP A 24 -5.20 18.38 -3.26
CA TRP A 24 -4.34 17.33 -2.71
C TRP A 24 -4.62 17.03 -1.23
N LEU A 25 -4.72 18.06 -0.39
CA LEU A 25 -4.96 17.89 1.04
C LEU A 25 -6.30 17.20 1.32
N SER A 26 -7.33 17.47 0.51
CA SER A 26 -8.62 16.80 0.61
C SER A 26 -8.52 15.33 0.21
N ILE A 27 -7.75 15.01 -0.83
CA ILE A 27 -7.58 13.63 -1.32
C ILE A 27 -6.86 12.77 -0.27
N VAL A 28 -5.76 13.28 0.31
CA VAL A 28 -4.97 12.50 1.29
C VAL A 28 -5.67 12.33 2.63
N ASN A 29 -6.50 13.29 3.05
CA ASN A 29 -7.26 13.23 4.28
C ASN A 29 -8.64 12.58 4.10
N GLN A 30 -9.01 12.19 2.88
CA GLN A 30 -10.28 11.53 2.62
C GLN A 30 -10.33 10.20 3.39
N ARG A 31 -11.45 9.98 4.11
CA ARG A 31 -11.69 8.70 4.78
C ARG A 31 -11.75 7.59 3.73
N ARG A 32 -10.88 6.60 3.87
CA ARG A 32 -10.88 5.36 3.08
C ARG A 32 -11.75 4.30 3.78
N PRO A 33 -12.34 3.35 3.02
CA PRO A 33 -12.94 2.16 3.58
C PRO A 33 -11.95 1.36 4.45
N GLU A 34 -12.43 0.79 5.56
CA GLU A 34 -11.55 0.11 6.53
C GLU A 34 -10.99 -1.21 5.97
N ASP A 35 -11.75 -1.91 5.13
CA ASP A 35 -11.34 -3.12 4.41
C ASP A 35 -10.18 -2.82 3.44
N GLU A 36 -10.24 -1.72 2.70
CA GLU A 36 -9.12 -1.28 1.85
C GLU A 36 -7.87 -0.98 2.69
N LEU A 37 -8.04 -0.29 3.81
CA LEU A 37 -6.93 0.04 4.71
C LEU A 37 -6.33 -1.22 5.33
N GLU A 38 -7.15 -2.21 5.68
CA GLU A 38 -6.68 -3.48 6.21
C GLU A 38 -5.82 -4.24 5.19
N VAL A 39 -6.22 -4.27 3.91
CA VAL A 39 -5.42 -4.87 2.83
C VAL A 39 -4.05 -4.20 2.72
N ILE A 40 -4.00 -2.86 2.74
CA ILE A 40 -2.75 -2.10 2.66
C ILE A 40 -1.87 -2.39 3.88
N ARG A 41 -2.43 -2.31 5.09
CA ARG A 41 -1.69 -2.59 6.33
C ARG A 41 -1.16 -4.02 6.36
N ASN A 42 -1.95 -4.99 5.91
CA ASN A 42 -1.51 -6.37 5.78
C ASN A 42 -0.35 -6.50 4.79
N CYS A 43 -0.41 -5.83 3.64
CA CYS A 43 0.68 -5.84 2.68
C CYS A 43 1.99 -5.27 3.26
N VAL A 44 1.91 -4.14 3.97
CA VAL A 44 3.06 -3.54 4.68
C VAL A 44 3.60 -4.50 5.75
N LYS A 45 2.73 -5.04 6.60
CA LYS A 45 3.12 -5.94 7.69
C LYS A 45 3.73 -7.26 7.20
N ARG A 46 3.26 -7.76 6.06
CA ARG A 46 3.68 -9.03 5.46
C ARG A 46 4.86 -8.88 4.51
N GLY A 47 5.16 -7.66 4.05
CA GLY A 47 6.06 -7.42 2.93
C GLY A 47 5.51 -7.99 1.62
N SER A 48 4.18 -8.09 1.47
CA SER A 48 3.56 -8.63 0.25
C SER A 48 3.24 -7.54 -0.76
N PRO A 49 3.24 -7.85 -2.08
CA PRO A 49 2.86 -6.90 -3.10
C PRO A 49 1.39 -6.45 -2.96
N LEU A 50 1.13 -5.15 -3.09
CA LEU A 50 -0.22 -4.57 -3.13
C LEU A 50 -0.75 -4.56 -4.57
N GLY A 51 -1.94 -5.12 -4.79
CA GLY A 51 -2.60 -5.12 -6.08
C GLY A 51 -3.61 -6.26 -6.20
N ASN A 52 -4.17 -6.47 -7.39
CA ASN A 52 -5.05 -7.61 -7.64
C ASN A 52 -4.30 -8.94 -7.46
N ASP A 53 -5.04 -10.00 -7.13
CA ASP A 53 -4.50 -11.33 -6.86
C ASP A 53 -3.56 -11.88 -7.93
N LEU A 54 -3.93 -11.73 -9.21
CA LEU A 54 -3.12 -12.24 -10.31
C LEU A 54 -1.78 -11.52 -10.40
N TRP A 55 -1.80 -10.19 -10.28
CA TRP A 55 -0.61 -9.37 -10.30
C TRP A 55 0.24 -9.62 -9.04
N ALA A 56 -0.36 -9.67 -7.86
CA ALA A 56 0.35 -9.91 -6.60
C ALA A 56 1.08 -11.26 -6.62
N ARG A 57 0.44 -12.33 -7.12
CA ARG A 57 1.08 -13.65 -7.27
C ARG A 57 2.21 -13.65 -8.29
N LYS A 58 2.01 -13.00 -9.46
CA LYS A 58 3.07 -12.85 -10.48
C LYS A 58 4.27 -12.08 -9.94
N THR A 59 4.03 -10.95 -9.28
CA THR A 59 5.08 -10.10 -8.68
C THR A 59 5.78 -10.83 -7.55
N ALA A 60 5.04 -11.50 -6.65
CA ALA A 60 5.63 -12.28 -5.58
C ALA A 60 6.53 -13.40 -6.13
N LYS A 61 6.10 -14.12 -7.18
CA LYS A 61 6.94 -15.12 -7.85
C LYS A 61 8.20 -14.52 -8.44
N ARG A 62 8.08 -13.38 -9.14
CA ARG A 62 9.21 -12.70 -9.77
C ARG A 62 10.25 -12.18 -8.77
N LEU A 63 9.79 -11.76 -7.59
CA LEU A 63 10.64 -11.18 -6.53
C LEU A 63 11.06 -12.18 -5.45
N GLY A 64 10.65 -13.46 -5.54
CA GLY A 64 10.94 -14.46 -4.50
C GLY A 64 10.18 -14.25 -3.19
N LEU A 65 9.04 -13.55 -3.22
CA LEU A 65 8.22 -13.19 -2.06
C LEU A 65 7.00 -14.11 -1.88
N GLN A 66 6.95 -15.30 -2.47
CA GLN A 66 5.77 -16.16 -2.35
C GLN A 66 5.42 -16.51 -0.89
N SER A 67 6.42 -16.56 0.00
CA SER A 67 6.22 -16.80 1.43
C SER A 67 5.37 -15.71 2.12
N THR A 68 5.37 -14.48 1.61
CA THR A 68 4.56 -13.37 2.15
C THR A 68 3.08 -13.50 1.78
N LEU A 69 2.73 -14.40 0.85
CA LEU A 69 1.35 -14.71 0.49
C LEU A 69 0.80 -15.96 1.21
N ASN A 70 1.69 -16.86 1.67
CA ASN A 70 1.30 -18.11 2.33
C ASN A 70 0.98 -17.91 3.81
N PRO A 71 0.07 -18.72 4.42
CA PRO A 71 -0.18 -18.68 5.86
C PRO A 71 1.11 -18.74 6.69
N ARG A 72 1.16 -18.01 7.81
CA ARG A 72 2.33 -18.04 8.71
C ARG A 72 2.38 -19.37 9.47
N GLY A 73 3.61 -19.82 9.73
CA GLY A 73 3.87 -21.00 10.54
C GLY A 73 4.05 -22.26 9.69
N ARG A 74 4.04 -23.40 10.36
CA ARG A 74 4.19 -24.70 9.70
C ARG A 74 2.97 -24.94 8.80
N PRO A 75 3.18 -25.31 7.51
CA PRO A 75 2.07 -25.73 6.66
C PRO A 75 1.27 -26.86 7.32
N PRO A 76 -0.07 -26.81 7.28
CA PRO A 76 -0.89 -27.88 7.85
C PRO A 76 -0.63 -29.19 7.11
N LYS A 77 -0.76 -30.32 7.82
CA LYS A 77 -0.76 -31.64 7.18
C LYS A 77 -1.90 -31.64 6.16
N LYS A 78 -1.60 -31.93 4.90
CA LYS A 78 -2.66 -32.11 3.89
C LYS A 78 -3.58 -33.23 4.38
N ALA A 79 -4.88 -32.97 4.44
CA ALA A 79 -5.84 -34.05 4.60
C ALA A 79 -5.69 -34.97 3.38
N GLU A 80 -5.53 -36.26 3.62
CA GLU A 80 -5.67 -37.26 2.56
C GLU A 80 -7.08 -37.12 1.98
N LYS A 81 -7.14 -37.10 0.65
CA LYS A 81 -8.35 -36.81 -0.11
C LYS A 81 -9.15 -38.09 -0.31
#